data_AF-A0A9N9LFN9-F1
#
_entry.id   AF-A0A9N9LFN9-F1
#
_cell.length_a   1.000
_cell.length_b   1.000
_cell.length_c   1.000
_cell.angle_alpha   90.00
_cell.angle_beta   90.00
_cell.angle_gamma   90.00
#
_symmetry.space_group_name_H-M   'P 1'
#
loop_
_entity.id
_entity.type
_entity.pdbx_description
1 polymer ?
#
loop_
_entity_poly.entity_id
_entity_poly.type
_entity_poly.pdbx_seq_one_letter_code
_entity_poly.pdbx_strand_id
1 'polypeptide(L)'
;MPQRLNHWESVSAARNCAQLSDITFTAEGVAEFAEKYLLRVTCGDVGTSAEVVEKRLKASFHLGKTLMVVLLDEADVFLEERDMKDLNRNALVSVFLRELEYHDGILILTSNRVGKFDEAFKSRLQLPLHYENLGPSQRRRISRNFLIRVKTFDNPVIDFDDVIDHLDDLAPVKMNGREIRNAITTARQLAQFKETALSYTHLQHFSEYLKDLRHGLTEDEYVRDGGLRLTYKGKTNLQKECPL
;
A
#
# COMPACT_ATOMS: atom_id res chain seq x y z
N MET A 1 -25.67 -19.79 -35.39
CA MET A 1 -24.51 -20.22 -34.59
C MET A 1 -23.98 -19.00 -33.85
N PRO A 2 -24.19 -18.87 -32.52
CA PRO A 2 -23.63 -17.75 -31.77
C PRO A 2 -22.25 -18.09 -31.24
N GLN A 3 -21.33 -17.14 -31.38
CA GLN A 3 -19.95 -17.17 -30.92
C GLN A 3 -19.92 -17.25 -29.38
N ARG A 4 -19.17 -18.23 -28.85
CA ARG A 4 -18.80 -18.28 -27.43
C ARG A 4 -17.78 -17.17 -27.18
N LEU A 5 -18.23 -16.07 -26.57
CA LEU A 5 -17.34 -15.10 -25.95
C LEU A 5 -16.57 -15.78 -24.81
N ASN A 6 -15.27 -15.60 -24.86
CA ASN A 6 -14.30 -16.11 -23.91
C ASN A 6 -14.50 -15.46 -22.52
N HIS A 7 -14.84 -16.27 -21.53
CA HIS A 7 -15.00 -15.89 -20.12
C HIS A 7 -13.69 -15.41 -19.45
N TRP A 8 -12.54 -15.55 -20.12
CA TRP A 8 -11.21 -15.24 -19.56
C TRP A 8 -10.79 -13.77 -19.67
N GLU A 9 -11.28 -13.02 -20.67
CA GLU A 9 -10.90 -11.60 -20.84
C GLU A 9 -11.61 -10.67 -19.84
N SER A 10 -12.75 -11.10 -19.26
CA SER A 10 -13.52 -10.26 -18.33
C SER A 10 -13.07 -10.37 -16.87
N VAL A 11 -12.27 -11.37 -16.49
CA VAL A 11 -11.84 -11.58 -15.10
C VAL A 11 -10.52 -10.88 -14.77
N SER A 12 -9.63 -10.68 -15.76
CA SER A 12 -8.39 -9.90 -15.56
C SER A 12 -8.62 -8.38 -15.51
N ALA A 13 -9.72 -7.88 -16.08
CA ALA A 13 -9.95 -6.44 -16.18
C ALA A 13 -10.55 -5.79 -14.90
N ALA A 14 -11.04 -6.57 -13.93
CA ALA A 14 -11.90 -6.06 -12.85
C ALA A 14 -11.42 -6.27 -11.41
N ARG A 15 -10.19 -6.74 -11.17
CA ARG A 15 -9.70 -6.94 -9.79
C ARG A 15 -8.97 -5.71 -9.24
N ASN A 16 -9.75 -4.83 -8.61
CA ASN A 16 -9.43 -4.13 -7.35
C ASN A 16 -8.05 -3.49 -7.20
N CYS A 17 -7.60 -2.73 -8.17
CA CYS A 17 -6.36 -1.99 -8.07
C CYS A 17 -6.54 -0.66 -7.32
N ALA A 18 -7.18 -0.63 -6.15
CA ALA A 18 -7.42 0.60 -5.37
C ALA A 18 -6.87 0.60 -3.95
N GLN A 19 -6.33 -0.52 -3.48
CA GLN A 19 -5.58 -0.60 -2.24
C GLN A 19 -4.39 -1.47 -2.56
N LEU A 20 -3.18 -1.06 -2.20
CA LEU A 20 -2.04 -1.87 -1.77
C LEU A 20 -0.73 -1.12 -2.05
N SER A 21 0.18 -1.24 -1.10
CA SER A 21 1.56 -0.77 -1.17
C SER A 21 2.26 -1.38 -2.39
N ASP A 22 3.33 -0.74 -2.87
CA ASP A 22 4.12 -1.20 -4.02
C ASP A 22 4.59 -2.67 -3.88
N ILE A 23 4.64 -3.17 -2.64
CA ILE A 23 5.05 -4.53 -2.27
C ILE A 23 4.00 -5.58 -2.68
N THR A 24 2.70 -5.30 -2.55
CA THR A 24 1.70 -6.31 -2.95
C THR A 24 1.61 -6.49 -4.44
N PHE A 25 1.81 -5.43 -5.23
CA PHE A 25 1.87 -5.55 -6.68
C PHE A 25 3.05 -6.42 -7.11
N THR A 26 4.17 -6.30 -6.40
CA THR A 26 5.33 -7.18 -6.59
C THR A 26 4.98 -8.63 -6.25
N ALA A 27 4.25 -8.88 -5.16
CA ALA A 27 3.79 -10.21 -4.80
C ALA A 27 2.84 -10.84 -5.83
N GLU A 28 1.93 -10.03 -6.39
CA GLU A 28 1.05 -10.44 -7.49
C GLU A 28 1.86 -10.83 -8.73
N GLY A 29 2.84 -10.01 -9.12
CA GLY A 29 3.72 -10.30 -10.25
C GLY A 29 4.58 -11.56 -10.05
N VAL A 30 5.06 -11.81 -8.82
CA VAL A 30 5.78 -13.05 -8.48
C VAL A 30 4.86 -14.26 -8.58
N ALA A 31 3.62 -14.15 -8.10
CA ALA A 31 2.64 -15.24 -8.19
C ALA A 31 2.27 -15.55 -9.65
N GLU A 32 2.07 -14.51 -10.47
CA GLU A 32 1.81 -14.65 -11.91
C GLU A 32 2.99 -15.32 -12.62
N PHE A 33 4.22 -14.85 -12.37
CA PHE A 33 5.43 -15.43 -12.97
C PHE A 33 5.66 -16.89 -12.54
N ALA A 34 5.34 -17.24 -11.29
CA ALA A 34 5.46 -18.59 -10.77
C ALA A 34 4.28 -19.50 -11.16
N GLU A 35 3.29 -18.99 -11.91
CA GLU A 35 2.03 -19.68 -12.26
C GLU A 35 1.31 -20.26 -11.03
N LYS A 36 1.35 -19.54 -9.90
CA LYS A 36 0.77 -19.95 -8.61
C LYS A 36 -0.26 -18.94 -8.13
N TYR A 37 -1.21 -19.40 -7.31
CA TYR A 37 -2.15 -18.50 -6.66
C TYR A 37 -1.47 -17.68 -5.56
N LEU A 38 -1.94 -16.46 -5.32
CA LEU A 38 -1.47 -15.63 -4.20
C LEU A 38 -2.40 -15.80 -2.99
N LEU A 39 -1.87 -16.34 -1.89
CA LEU A 39 -2.55 -16.37 -0.59
C LEU A 39 -2.07 -15.20 0.26
N ARG A 40 -2.92 -14.18 0.43
CA ARG A 40 -2.63 -13.05 1.32
C ARG A 40 -3.16 -13.32 2.73
N VAL A 41 -2.29 -13.21 3.72
CA VAL A 41 -2.59 -13.36 5.14
C VAL A 41 -2.14 -12.09 5.87
N THR A 42 -3.07 -11.35 6.45
CA THR A 42 -2.73 -10.16 7.26
C THR A 42 -2.27 -10.62 8.63
N CYS A 43 -1.07 -10.23 9.05
CA CYS A 43 -0.49 -10.64 10.34
C CYS A 43 -1.32 -10.17 11.55
N GLY A 44 -2.02 -9.03 11.45
CA GLY A 44 -2.98 -8.57 12.47
C GLY A 44 -4.16 -9.54 12.67
N ASP A 45 -4.56 -10.28 11.64
CA ASP A 45 -5.67 -11.24 11.70
C ASP A 45 -5.23 -12.62 12.20
N VAL A 46 -3.91 -12.88 12.28
CA VAL A 46 -3.34 -14.17 12.72
C VAL A 46 -3.56 -14.37 14.22
N GLY A 47 -3.62 -13.31 15.02
CA GLY A 47 -3.96 -13.34 16.44
C GLY A 47 -2.81 -12.89 17.35
N THR A 48 -3.08 -12.84 18.65
CA THR A 48 -2.18 -12.26 19.66
C THR A 48 -1.56 -13.28 20.62
N SER A 49 -1.98 -14.55 20.56
CA SER A 49 -1.40 -15.63 21.37
C SER A 49 -0.58 -16.60 20.51
N ALA A 50 0.51 -17.12 21.08
CA ALA A 50 1.45 -18.01 20.39
C ALA A 50 0.77 -19.26 19.82
N GLU A 51 -0.14 -19.89 20.56
CA GLU A 51 -0.84 -21.10 20.13
C GLU A 51 -1.76 -20.86 18.91
N VAL A 52 -2.49 -19.74 18.91
CA VAL A 52 -3.40 -19.39 17.80
C VAL A 52 -2.60 -19.04 16.55
N VAL A 53 -1.50 -18.31 16.74
CA VAL A 53 -0.58 -17.93 15.66
C VAL A 53 0.07 -19.16 15.05
N GLU A 54 0.59 -20.08 15.86
CA GLU A 54 1.17 -21.34 15.38
C GLU A 54 0.16 -22.11 14.51
N LYS A 55 -1.06 -22.30 15.01
CA LYS A 55 -2.10 -23.06 14.29
C LYS A 55 -2.45 -22.43 12.94
N ARG A 56 -2.57 -21.09 12.89
CA ARG A 56 -2.95 -20.35 11.67
C ARG A 56 -1.81 -20.26 10.66
N LEU A 57 -0.57 -20.06 11.13
CA LEU A 57 0.61 -20.10 10.27
C LEU A 57 0.80 -21.49 9.68
N LYS A 58 0.70 -22.56 10.48
CA LYS A 58 0.75 -23.94 9.98
C LYS A 58 -0.27 -24.19 8.89
N ALA A 59 -1.52 -23.78 9.10
CA ALA A 59 -2.57 -23.94 8.10
C ALA A 59 -2.25 -23.17 6.80
N SER A 60 -1.80 -21.92 6.92
CA SER A 60 -1.48 -21.06 5.76
C SER A 60 -0.26 -21.57 4.99
N PHE A 61 0.80 -21.96 5.70
CA PHE A 61 2.04 -22.48 5.10
C PHE A 61 1.87 -23.88 4.52
N HIS A 62 0.95 -24.68 5.06
CA HIS A 62 0.59 -25.96 4.47
C HIS A 62 -0.05 -25.77 3.09
N LEU A 63 -0.94 -24.77 2.93
CA LEU A 63 -1.51 -24.41 1.62
C LEU A 63 -0.44 -23.84 0.67
N GLY A 64 0.49 -23.06 1.21
CA GLY A 64 1.60 -22.43 0.47
C GLY A 64 2.68 -23.37 -0.05
N LYS A 65 2.74 -24.63 0.44
CA LYS A 65 3.85 -25.54 0.11
C LYS A 65 3.88 -25.93 -1.38
N THR A 66 2.72 -26.18 -1.98
CA THR A 66 2.67 -26.80 -3.32
C THR A 66 2.06 -25.87 -4.37
N LEU A 67 1.04 -25.09 -4.01
CA LEU A 67 0.14 -24.47 -4.99
C LEU A 67 0.12 -22.93 -4.97
N MET A 68 0.72 -22.31 -3.95
CA MET A 68 0.51 -20.89 -3.71
C MET A 68 1.80 -20.17 -3.33
N VAL A 69 1.88 -18.89 -3.69
CA VAL A 69 2.76 -17.92 -3.06
C VAL A 69 2.04 -17.39 -1.83
N VAL A 70 2.70 -17.40 -0.67
CA VAL A 70 2.13 -16.83 0.56
C VAL A 70 2.66 -15.41 0.74
N LEU A 71 1.76 -14.45 0.91
CA LEU A 71 2.08 -13.08 1.29
C LEU A 71 1.61 -12.85 2.72
N LEU A 72 2.55 -12.69 3.65
CA LEU A 72 2.24 -12.20 4.99
C LEU A 72 2.37 -10.69 5.02
N ASP A 73 1.23 -10.03 5.19
CA ASP A 73 1.14 -8.58 5.16
C ASP A 73 1.24 -8.00 6.57
N GLU A 74 1.98 -6.89 6.72
CA GLU A 74 2.19 -6.18 7.99
C GLU A 74 2.82 -7.07 9.08
N ALA A 75 3.89 -7.80 8.74
CA ALA A 75 4.57 -8.74 9.64
C ALA A 75 5.39 -8.07 10.76
N ASP A 76 5.28 -6.75 10.92
CA ASP A 76 6.10 -5.92 11.82
C ASP A 76 6.25 -6.50 13.23
N VAL A 77 5.15 -6.98 13.82
CA VAL A 77 5.10 -7.55 15.18
C VAL A 77 5.95 -8.82 15.32
N PHE A 78 6.11 -9.59 14.24
CA PHE A 78 6.85 -10.84 14.24
C PHE A 78 8.33 -10.65 13.87
N LEU A 79 8.68 -9.53 13.23
CA LEU A 79 10.04 -9.25 12.77
C LEU A 79 10.85 -8.41 13.75
N GLU A 80 10.19 -7.72 14.68
CA GLU A 80 10.82 -6.84 15.66
C GLU A 80 11.76 -7.59 16.62
N GLU A 81 12.86 -6.95 17.03
CA GLU A 81 13.80 -7.49 18.02
C GLU A 81 13.07 -7.95 19.30
N ARG A 82 13.54 -9.08 19.85
CA ARG A 82 13.08 -9.61 21.13
C ARG A 82 13.43 -8.65 22.26
N ASP A 83 12.47 -8.38 23.13
CA ASP A 83 12.66 -7.54 24.31
C ASP A 83 12.70 -8.41 25.56
N MET A 84 13.68 -8.17 26.44
CA MET A 84 13.84 -8.89 27.71
C MET A 84 12.60 -8.81 28.61
N LYS A 85 11.74 -7.81 28.44
CA LYS A 85 10.54 -7.60 29.27
C LYS A 85 9.26 -8.21 28.71
N ASP A 86 9.22 -8.54 27.42
CA ASP A 86 7.99 -8.97 26.74
C ASP A 86 8.07 -10.44 26.32
N LEU A 87 7.82 -11.32 27.30
CA LEU A 87 7.85 -12.76 27.09
C LEU A 87 6.78 -13.23 26.08
N ASN A 88 5.63 -12.58 26.04
CA ASN A 88 4.54 -12.94 25.13
C ASN A 88 4.93 -12.64 23.67
N ARG A 89 5.47 -11.45 23.39
CA ARG A 89 5.97 -11.12 22.06
C ARG A 89 7.14 -12.00 21.65
N ASN A 90 8.06 -12.29 22.56
CA ASN A 90 9.18 -13.20 22.27
C ASN A 90 8.71 -14.61 21.92
N ALA A 91 7.63 -15.09 22.56
CA ALA A 91 7.02 -16.36 22.20
C ALA A 91 6.42 -16.32 20.78
N LEU A 92 5.73 -15.24 20.41
CA LEU A 92 5.21 -15.02 19.05
C LEU A 92 6.33 -15.03 18.00
N VAL A 93 7.39 -14.26 18.21
CA VAL A 93 8.56 -14.19 17.32
C VAL A 93 9.22 -15.57 17.20
N SER A 94 9.32 -16.32 18.31
CA SER A 94 9.92 -17.66 18.30
C SER A 94 9.08 -18.69 17.53
N VAL A 95 7.76 -18.68 17.69
CA VAL A 95 6.84 -19.52 16.90
C VAL A 95 6.92 -19.15 15.43
N PHE A 96 6.89 -17.86 15.12
CA PHE A 96 6.97 -17.36 13.75
C PHE A 96 8.24 -17.84 13.05
N LEU A 97 9.41 -17.61 13.64
CA LEU A 97 10.70 -18.04 13.10
C LEU A 97 10.77 -19.54 12.86
N ARG A 98 10.21 -20.34 13.77
CA ARG A 98 10.15 -21.79 13.62
C ARG A 98 9.31 -22.19 12.42
N GLU A 99 8.11 -21.62 12.27
CA GLU A 99 7.23 -21.95 11.14
C GLU A 99 7.80 -21.48 9.80
N LEU A 100 8.55 -20.37 9.78
CA LEU A 100 9.28 -19.91 8.60
C LEU A 100 10.31 -20.95 8.12
N GLU A 101 11.04 -21.59 9.03
CA GLU A 101 12.02 -22.63 8.68
C GLU A 101 11.38 -23.88 8.06
N TYR A 102 10.17 -24.22 8.49
CA TYR A 102 9.45 -25.39 7.98
C TYR A 102 8.73 -25.15 6.66
N HIS A 103 8.61 -23.89 6.24
CA HIS A 103 7.95 -23.54 5.00
C HIS A 103 8.87 -23.82 3.80
N ASP A 104 8.42 -24.69 2.91
CA ASP A 104 9.15 -25.11 1.70
C ASP A 104 8.39 -24.61 0.46
N GLY A 105 8.26 -23.29 0.37
CA GLY A 105 7.48 -22.59 -0.65
C GLY A 105 7.91 -21.14 -0.79
N ILE A 106 7.25 -20.40 -1.70
CA ILE A 106 7.54 -18.97 -1.91
C ILE A 106 6.77 -18.17 -0.87
N LEU A 107 7.50 -17.56 0.05
CA LEU A 107 6.96 -16.69 1.08
C LEU A 107 7.46 -15.26 0.90
N ILE A 108 6.53 -14.33 0.84
CA ILE A 108 6.79 -12.89 0.77
C ILE A 108 6.29 -12.28 2.07
N LEU A 109 7.14 -11.48 2.69
CA LEU A 109 6.85 -10.77 3.94
C LEU A 109 6.85 -9.27 3.66
N THR A 110 5.86 -8.53 4.14
CA THR A 110 5.84 -7.07 4.10
C THR A 110 5.99 -6.51 5.50
N SER A 111 6.68 -5.37 5.62
CA SER A 111 6.89 -4.67 6.87
C SER A 111 6.93 -3.18 6.57
N ASN A 112 6.18 -2.41 7.35
CA ASN A 112 6.16 -0.94 7.24
C ASN A 112 7.21 -0.30 8.15
N ARG A 113 7.84 -1.08 9.04
CA ARG A 113 8.86 -0.59 9.96
C ARG A 113 10.26 -0.83 9.40
N VAL A 114 10.99 0.25 9.16
CA VAL A 114 12.46 0.23 9.04
C VAL A 114 13.04 0.17 10.46
N GLY A 115 12.77 -0.94 11.16
CA GLY A 115 13.17 -1.17 12.54
C GLY A 115 14.38 -2.07 12.67
N LYS A 116 14.79 -2.33 13.91
CA LYS A 116 15.75 -3.41 14.18
C LYS A 116 15.02 -4.75 14.06
N PHE A 117 15.27 -5.45 12.96
CA PHE A 117 14.82 -6.82 12.80
C PHE A 117 15.61 -7.76 13.71
N ASP A 118 14.95 -8.79 14.24
CA ASP A 118 15.59 -9.87 14.98
C ASP A 118 16.74 -10.49 14.15
N GLU A 119 17.92 -10.67 14.75
CA GLU A 119 19.09 -11.20 14.05
C GLU A 119 18.86 -12.61 13.51
N ALA A 120 18.07 -13.43 14.22
CA ALA A 120 17.73 -14.76 13.75
C ALA A 120 16.84 -14.66 12.49
N PHE A 121 15.93 -13.69 12.42
CA PHE A 121 15.16 -13.43 11.20
C PHE A 121 16.07 -13.05 10.02
N LYS A 122 16.98 -12.09 10.21
CA LYS A 122 17.90 -11.63 9.15
C LYS A 122 18.69 -12.76 8.52
N SER A 123 19.17 -13.71 9.34
CA SER A 123 19.94 -14.87 8.86
C SER A 123 19.15 -15.82 7.94
N ARG A 124 17.81 -15.75 7.96
CA ARG A 124 16.89 -16.62 7.20
C ARG A 124 16.30 -15.94 5.97
N LEU A 125 16.57 -14.65 5.77
CA LEU A 125 16.11 -13.90 4.59
C LEU A 125 16.96 -14.23 3.38
N GLN A 126 16.33 -14.75 2.32
CA GLN A 126 17.00 -15.02 1.05
C GLN A 126 17.20 -13.74 0.22
N LEU A 127 16.19 -12.86 0.21
CA LEU A 127 16.20 -11.63 -0.58
C LEU A 127 15.53 -10.48 0.21
N PRO A 128 16.32 -9.63 0.88
CA PRO A 128 15.79 -8.38 1.44
C PRO A 128 15.61 -7.34 0.32
N LEU A 129 14.37 -6.88 0.12
CA LEU A 129 14.06 -5.78 -0.78
C LEU A 129 13.73 -4.52 0.02
N HIS A 130 14.51 -3.47 -0.21
CA HIS A 130 14.22 -2.14 0.33
C HIS A 130 13.66 -1.26 -0.78
N TYR A 131 12.46 -0.73 -0.56
CA TYR A 131 11.84 0.24 -1.47
C TYR A 131 12.21 1.64 -1.01
N GLU A 132 13.07 2.29 -1.78
CA GLU A 132 13.42 3.69 -1.56
C GLU A 132 12.25 4.62 -1.94
N ASN A 133 12.28 5.83 -1.39
CA ASN A 133 11.33 6.86 -1.77
C ASN A 133 11.43 7.18 -3.27
N LEU A 134 10.26 7.37 -3.89
CA LEU A 134 10.18 7.65 -5.32
C LEU A 134 11.00 8.89 -5.69
N GLY A 135 11.79 8.82 -6.75
CA GLY A 135 12.42 9.98 -7.37
C GLY A 135 11.41 10.83 -8.17
N PRO A 136 11.75 12.08 -8.52
CA PRO A 136 10.88 12.95 -9.33
C PRO A 136 10.42 12.30 -10.65
N SER A 137 11.34 11.63 -11.36
CA SER A 137 11.04 10.93 -12.62
C SER A 137 10.09 9.74 -12.44
N GLN A 138 10.26 8.98 -11.35
CA GLN A 138 9.38 7.86 -11.00
C GLN A 138 7.98 8.36 -10.62
N ARG A 139 7.88 9.42 -9.80
CA ARG A 139 6.60 10.07 -9.47
C ARG A 139 5.88 10.53 -10.73
N ARG A 140 6.58 11.21 -11.65
CA ARG A 140 6.02 11.65 -12.94
C ARG A 140 5.43 10.47 -13.73
N ARG A 141 6.18 9.38 -13.83
CA ARG A 141 5.75 8.17 -14.55
C ARG A 141 4.51 7.53 -13.90
N ILE A 142 4.50 7.41 -12.57
CA ILE A 142 3.39 6.83 -11.82
C ILE A 142 2.13 7.70 -11.93
N SER A 143 2.26 9.02 -11.77
CA SER A 143 1.15 9.97 -11.95
C SER A 143 0.55 9.88 -13.35
N ARG A 144 1.39 9.84 -14.39
CA ARG A 144 0.94 9.66 -15.79
C ARG A 144 0.16 8.35 -15.95
N ASN A 145 0.67 7.24 -15.43
CA ASN A 145 0.00 5.94 -15.53
C ASN A 145 -1.38 5.96 -14.87
N PHE A 146 -1.50 6.59 -13.70
CA PHE A 146 -2.80 6.73 -13.04
C PHE A 146 -3.77 7.61 -13.82
N LEU A 147 -3.30 8.74 -14.38
CA LEU A 147 -4.15 9.62 -15.20
C LEU A 147 -4.66 8.94 -16.46
N ILE A 148 -3.80 8.18 -17.16
CA ILE A 148 -4.20 7.36 -18.32
C ILE A 148 -5.29 6.36 -17.92
N ARG A 149 -5.16 5.74 -16.74
CA ARG A 149 -6.18 4.82 -16.23
C ARG A 149 -7.48 5.53 -15.85
N VAL A 150 -7.43 6.77 -15.38
CA VAL A 150 -8.66 7.54 -15.14
C VAL A 150 -9.42 7.78 -16.45
N LYS A 151 -8.71 8.00 -17.57
CA LYS A 151 -9.31 8.18 -18.91
C LYS A 151 -10.10 6.95 -19.40
N THR A 152 -9.75 5.74 -18.93
CA THR A 152 -10.43 4.50 -19.36
C THR A 152 -11.76 4.22 -18.65
N PHE A 153 -12.14 5.02 -17.65
CA PHE A 153 -13.47 4.89 -17.02
C PHE A 153 -14.54 5.61 -17.87
N ASP A 154 -15.79 5.18 -17.75
CA ASP A 154 -16.92 5.89 -18.37
C ASP A 154 -17.07 7.29 -17.77
N ASN A 155 -17.06 8.30 -18.64
CA ASN A 155 -17.44 9.69 -18.35
C ASN A 155 -16.51 10.58 -17.48
N PRO A 156 -15.18 10.61 -17.68
CA PRO A 156 -14.35 11.66 -17.09
C PRO A 156 -14.12 12.79 -18.10
N VAL A 157 -14.69 13.97 -17.83
CA VAL A 157 -14.23 15.20 -18.47
C VAL A 157 -12.88 15.53 -17.83
N ILE A 158 -11.78 15.28 -18.54
CA ILE A 158 -10.41 15.58 -18.08
C ILE A 158 -9.79 16.52 -19.09
N ASP A 159 -9.25 17.63 -18.59
CA ASP A 159 -8.32 18.45 -19.37
C ASP A 159 -6.93 17.82 -19.29
N PHE A 160 -6.69 16.82 -20.15
CA PHE A 160 -5.48 16.01 -20.08
C PHE A 160 -4.22 16.79 -20.45
N ASP A 161 -4.35 17.74 -21.36
CA ASP A 161 -3.23 18.57 -21.81
C ASP A 161 -2.78 19.49 -20.66
N ASP A 162 -3.72 20.16 -19.98
CA ASP A 162 -3.44 20.95 -18.78
C ASP A 162 -2.75 20.13 -17.67
N VAL A 163 -3.25 18.93 -17.38
CA VAL A 163 -2.68 18.09 -16.31
C VAL A 163 -1.29 17.54 -16.66
N ILE A 164 -1.04 17.19 -17.93
CA ILE A 164 0.25 16.67 -18.37
C ILE A 164 1.32 17.76 -18.39
N ASP A 165 0.96 18.98 -18.82
CA ASP A 165 1.87 20.11 -18.88
C ASP A 165 2.34 20.54 -17.49
N HIS A 166 1.46 20.45 -16.48
CA HIS A 166 1.77 20.78 -15.09
C HIS A 166 2.17 19.58 -14.22
N LEU A 167 2.40 18.40 -14.83
CA LEU A 167 2.78 17.20 -14.07
C LEU A 167 4.16 17.36 -13.39
N ASP A 168 5.03 18.17 -14.00
CA ASP A 168 6.35 18.49 -13.46
C ASP A 168 6.26 19.41 -12.22
N ASP A 169 5.19 20.19 -12.07
CA ASP A 169 4.95 21.02 -10.88
C ASP A 169 4.50 20.22 -9.65
N LEU A 170 3.97 19.01 -9.87
CA LEU A 170 3.66 18.06 -8.81
C LEU A 170 4.90 17.25 -8.39
N ALA A 171 5.94 17.22 -9.21
CA ALA A 171 7.15 16.43 -8.96
C ALA A 171 7.95 16.84 -7.71
N PRO A 172 8.03 18.11 -7.27
CA PRO A 172 8.72 18.51 -6.04
C PRO A 172 8.06 17.97 -4.77
N VAL A 173 6.77 17.63 -4.83
CA VAL A 173 6.02 17.13 -3.68
C VAL A 173 6.39 15.66 -3.47
N LYS A 174 7.07 15.37 -2.36
CA LYS A 174 7.50 14.00 -2.03
C LYS A 174 6.30 13.14 -1.62
N MET A 175 5.64 12.56 -2.62
CA MET A 175 4.54 11.61 -2.43
C MET A 175 4.99 10.18 -2.72
N ASN A 176 4.47 9.22 -1.96
CA ASN A 176 4.58 7.80 -2.32
C ASN A 176 3.48 7.39 -3.33
N GLY A 177 3.54 6.16 -3.84
CA GLY A 177 2.59 5.68 -4.85
C GLY A 177 1.12 5.71 -4.40
N ARG A 178 0.86 5.43 -3.12
CA ARG A 178 -0.50 5.45 -2.53
C ARG A 178 -1.04 6.88 -2.45
N GLU A 179 -0.20 7.83 -2.09
CA GLU A 179 -0.58 9.24 -2.01
C GLU A 179 -0.85 9.83 -3.39
N ILE A 180 -0.04 9.51 -4.40
CA ILE A 180 -0.28 9.93 -5.78
C ILE A 180 -1.65 9.40 -6.26
N ARG A 181 -1.95 8.13 -5.99
CA ARG A 181 -3.25 7.53 -6.32
C ARG A 181 -4.40 8.26 -5.62
N ASN A 182 -4.26 8.51 -4.32
CA ASN A 182 -5.27 9.21 -3.53
C ASN A 182 -5.47 10.63 -4.05
N ALA A 183 -4.38 11.34 -4.38
CA ALA A 183 -4.40 12.67 -4.96
C ALA A 183 -5.29 12.74 -6.20
N ILE A 184 -5.02 11.85 -7.16
CA ILE A 184 -5.72 11.80 -8.43
C ILE A 184 -7.18 11.38 -8.22
N THR A 185 -7.44 10.44 -7.31
CA THR A 185 -8.80 9.98 -7.01
C THR A 185 -9.64 11.08 -6.37
N THR A 186 -9.09 11.79 -5.39
CA THR A 186 -9.75 12.90 -4.69
C THR A 186 -9.93 14.10 -5.63
N ALA A 187 -8.92 14.44 -6.44
CA ALA A 187 -9.04 15.51 -7.43
C ALA A 187 -10.17 15.23 -8.43
N ARG A 188 -10.28 13.97 -8.90
CA ARG A 188 -11.40 13.54 -9.76
C ARG A 188 -12.75 13.70 -9.07
N GLN A 189 -12.87 13.26 -7.81
CA GLN A 189 -14.11 13.42 -7.05
C GLN A 189 -14.49 14.89 -6.86
N LEU A 190 -13.50 15.76 -6.61
CA LEU A 190 -13.72 17.19 -6.49
C LEU A 190 -14.19 17.82 -7.80
N ALA A 191 -13.58 17.43 -8.93
CA ALA A 191 -13.98 17.90 -10.25
C ALA A 191 -15.42 17.46 -10.59
N GLN A 192 -15.77 16.20 -10.31
CA GLN A 192 -17.12 15.68 -10.46
C GLN A 192 -18.14 16.43 -9.59
N PHE A 193 -17.82 16.68 -8.32
CA PHE A 193 -18.68 17.44 -7.41
C PHE A 193 -18.91 18.89 -7.89
N LYS A 194 -17.88 19.50 -8.51
CA LYS A 194 -17.96 20.84 -9.09
C LYS A 194 -18.55 20.88 -10.50
N GLU A 195 -18.89 19.73 -11.08
CA GLU A 195 -19.34 19.60 -12.47
C GLU A 195 -18.35 20.23 -13.49
N THR A 196 -17.06 20.13 -13.20
CA THR A 196 -15.98 20.68 -14.04
C THR A 196 -15.06 19.57 -14.53
N ALA A 197 -14.28 19.88 -15.58
CA ALA A 197 -13.22 19.00 -16.02
C ALA A 197 -12.16 18.84 -14.92
N LEU A 198 -11.63 17.62 -14.75
CA LEU A 198 -10.43 17.42 -13.94
C LEU A 198 -9.27 18.16 -14.59
N SER A 199 -8.68 19.08 -13.84
CA SER A 199 -7.59 19.97 -14.24
C SER A 199 -6.53 20.04 -13.15
N TYR A 200 -5.39 20.67 -13.45
CA TYR A 200 -4.27 20.82 -12.53
C TYR A 200 -4.66 21.49 -11.21
N THR A 201 -5.57 22.46 -11.22
CA THR A 201 -6.03 23.17 -10.01
C THR A 201 -6.62 22.22 -8.96
N HIS A 202 -7.29 21.16 -9.39
CA HIS A 202 -7.84 20.12 -8.51
C HIS A 202 -6.74 19.28 -7.85
N LEU A 203 -5.64 19.02 -8.56
CA LEU A 203 -4.46 18.31 -8.04
C LEU A 203 -3.64 19.20 -7.11
N GLN A 204 -3.53 20.50 -7.40
CA GLN A 204 -2.82 21.47 -6.57
C GLN A 204 -3.43 21.56 -5.15
N HIS A 205 -4.76 21.62 -5.05
CA HIS A 205 -5.44 21.62 -3.74
C HIS A 205 -5.09 20.40 -2.88
N PHE A 206 -4.92 19.22 -3.49
CA PHE A 206 -4.50 18.03 -2.76
C PHE A 206 -3.04 18.11 -2.33
N SER A 207 -2.16 18.67 -3.16
CA SER A 207 -0.77 18.90 -2.77
C SER A 207 -0.67 19.86 -1.58
N GLU A 208 -1.47 20.92 -1.56
CA GLU A 208 -1.49 21.89 -0.45
C GLU A 208 -2.00 21.20 0.83
N TYR A 209 -3.09 20.45 0.73
CA TYR A 209 -3.62 19.64 1.82
C TYR A 209 -2.58 18.66 2.39
N LEU A 210 -1.81 17.96 1.55
CA LEU A 210 -0.76 17.05 2.03
C LEU A 210 0.38 17.77 2.74
N LYS A 211 0.80 18.94 2.24
CA LYS A 211 1.83 19.76 2.90
C LYS A 211 1.37 20.19 4.29
N ASP A 212 0.11 20.59 4.41
CA ASP A 212 -0.51 20.97 5.68
C ASP A 212 -0.62 19.78 6.65
N LEU A 213 -1.07 18.62 6.16
CA LEU A 213 -1.23 17.40 6.95
C LEU A 213 0.10 16.91 7.54
N ARG A 214 1.18 17.02 6.75
CA ARG A 214 2.51 16.60 7.17
C ARG A 214 3.26 17.66 7.97
N HIS A 215 2.69 18.84 8.19
CA HIS A 215 3.40 20.00 8.75
C HIS A 215 4.74 20.28 8.01
N GLY A 216 4.82 19.97 6.72
CA GLY A 216 6.05 20.09 5.93
C GLY A 216 7.09 18.97 6.09
N LEU A 217 6.84 17.95 6.91
CA LEU A 217 7.73 16.80 7.09
C LEU A 217 7.62 15.80 5.93
N THR A 218 8.73 15.14 5.63
CA THR A 218 8.76 13.98 4.71
C THR A 218 8.35 12.70 5.41
N GLU A 219 8.00 11.64 4.66
CA GLU A 219 7.67 10.34 5.25
C GLU A 219 8.82 9.78 6.11
N ASP A 220 10.07 9.91 5.66
CA ASP A 220 11.24 9.47 6.43
C ASP A 220 11.39 10.24 7.75
N GLU A 221 11.08 11.54 7.74
CA GLU A 221 11.11 12.38 8.96
C GLU A 221 9.93 12.05 9.88
N TYR A 222 8.75 11.77 9.32
CA TYR A 222 7.57 11.35 10.07
C TYR A 222 7.75 9.98 10.74
N VAL A 223 8.40 9.04 10.05
CA VAL A 223 8.75 7.72 10.58
C VAL A 223 9.81 7.82 11.68
N ARG A 224 10.76 8.75 11.56
CA ARG A 224 11.80 9.01 12.59
C ARG A 224 11.26 9.71 13.84
N ASP A 225 10.23 10.54 13.71
CA ASP A 225 9.67 11.33 14.82
C ASP A 225 8.64 10.57 15.70
N GLY A 226 8.46 9.26 15.48
CA GLY A 226 7.80 8.39 16.45
C GLY A 226 6.32 8.10 16.22
N GLY A 227 5.80 8.19 14.99
CA GLY A 227 4.55 7.51 14.60
C GLY A 227 3.29 7.92 15.37
N LEU A 228 3.25 9.13 15.95
CA LEU A 228 2.03 9.68 16.54
C LEU A 228 1.07 10.07 15.42
N ARG A 229 0.09 9.18 15.19
CA ARG A 229 -1.09 9.44 14.36
C ARG A 229 -1.91 10.55 15.03
N LEU A 230 -1.51 11.81 14.82
CA LEU A 230 -2.27 12.97 15.29
C LEU A 230 -3.58 13.00 14.51
N THR A 231 -4.69 12.84 15.23
CA THR A 231 -6.03 13.05 14.67
C THR A 231 -6.15 14.50 14.23
N TYR A 232 -6.60 14.71 12.99
CA TYR A 232 -6.88 16.02 12.43
C TYR A 232 -7.82 16.80 13.36
N LYS A 233 -7.31 17.82 14.05
CA LYS A 233 -8.14 18.84 14.69
C LYS A 233 -8.52 19.85 13.61
N GLY A 234 -9.70 19.67 13.03
CA GLY A 234 -10.27 20.64 12.10
C GLY A 234 -10.28 22.02 12.74
N LYS A 235 -9.74 23.02 12.03
CA LYS A 235 -9.96 24.43 12.37
C LYS A 235 -11.45 24.73 12.16
N THR A 236 -12.24 24.63 13.22
CA THR A 236 -13.55 25.28 13.27
C THR A 236 -13.33 26.78 13.29
N ASN A 237 -13.52 27.44 12.14
CA ASN A 237 -13.75 28.87 12.06
C ASN A 237 -14.62 29.18 10.84
N LEU A 238 -15.92 28.90 10.99
CA LEU A 238 -16.98 29.54 10.20
C LEU A 238 -18.14 29.83 11.14
N GLN A 239 -17.99 30.88 11.97
CA GLN A 239 -19.12 31.73 12.31
C GLN A 239 -19.40 32.58 11.08
N LYS A 240 -20.50 32.29 10.37
CA LYS A 240 -21.23 33.30 9.61
C LYS A 240 -22.72 33.07 9.83
N GLU A 241 -23.33 34.14 10.33
CA GLU A 241 -24.73 34.30 10.66
C GLU A 241 -25.62 34.08 9.43
N CYS A 242 -26.73 33.36 9.61
CA CYS A 242 -27.88 33.44 8.70
C CYS A 242 -28.79 34.58 9.19
N PRO A 243 -29.20 35.54 8.33
CA PRO A 243 -30.36 36.36 8.63
C PRO A 243 -31.65 35.54 8.42
N LEU A 244 -32.62 35.81 9.29
CA LEU A 244 -34.00 35.28 9.29
C LEU A 244 -34.76 35.62 8.01
#